data_AF-A0A0D0D1R1-F1
#
_entry.id   AF-A0A0D0D1R1-F1
#
_cell.length_a   1.000
_cell.length_b   1.000
_cell.length_c   1.000
_cell.angle_alpha   90.00
_cell.angle_beta   90.00
_cell.angle_gamma   90.00
#
_symmetry.space_group_name_H-M   'P 1'
#
loop_
_entity.id
_entity.type
_entity.pdbx_description
1 polymer ?
#
loop_
_entity_poly.entity_id
_entity_poly.type
_entity_poly.pdbx_seq_one_letter_code
_entity_poly.pdbx_strand_id
1 'polypeptide(L)' 'LVVVNTSGVHYCNLAYCNCPGSPDHHIQLLGAGLIPASTACPSTVFTFKVLDDF' A
#
# COMPACT_ATOMS: atom_id res chain seq x y z
N LEU A 1 -2.96 8.41 -1.80
CA LEU A 1 -3.34 7.06 -1.34
C LEU A 1 -3.81 7.15 0.11
N VAL A 2 -4.87 6.43 0.48
CA VAL A 2 -5.29 6.31 1.90
C VAL A 2 -4.51 5.18 2.55
N VAL A 3 -3.77 5.47 3.62
CA VAL A 3 -3.01 4.48 4.40
C VAL A 3 -3.68 4.28 5.75
N VAL A 4 -4.10 3.06 6.03
CA VAL A 4 -4.68 2.68 7.31
C VAL A 4 -3.62 1.95 8.12
N ASN A 5 -3.32 2.47 9.29
CA ASN A 5 -2.49 1.82 10.29
C ASN A 5 -3.24 1.79 11.64
N THR A 6 -2.63 1.21 12.67
CA THR A 6 -3.26 1.11 13.99
C THR A 6 -3.45 2.46 14.69
N SER A 7 -2.76 3.52 14.25
CA SER A 7 -2.97 4.88 14.75
C SER A 7 -4.11 5.63 14.05
N GLY A 8 -4.63 5.10 12.94
CA GLY A 8 -5.75 5.69 12.21
C GLY A 8 -5.57 5.69 10.69
N VAL A 9 -6.25 6.65 10.05
CA VAL A 9 -6.33 6.79 8.59
C VAL A 9 -5.56 8.03 8.15
N HIS A 10 -4.64 7.85 7.20
CA HIS A 10 -3.71 8.89 6.74
C HIS A 10 -3.81 9.08 5.24
N TYR A 11 -3.72 10.32 4.76
CA TYR A 11 -3.56 10.61 3.34
C TYR A 11 -2.08 10.79 3.02
N CYS A 12 -1.53 9.87 2.23
CA CYS A 12 -0.12 9.89 1.83
C CYS A 12 0.03 10.03 0.32
N ASN A 13 0.96 10.88 -0.11
CA ASN A 13 1.43 10.91 -1.48
C ASN A 13 2.51 9.85 -1.65
N LEU A 14 2.22 8.84 -2.46
CA LEU A 14 3.13 7.75 -2.78
C LEU A 14 3.49 7.84 -4.26
N ALA A 15 4.79 7.71 -4.55
CA ALA A 15 5.30 7.63 -5.90
C ALA A 15 5.69 6.17 -6.20
N TYR A 16 5.18 5.65 -7.32
CA TYR A 16 5.60 4.35 -7.84
C TYR A 16 6.88 4.50 -8.66
N CYS A 17 7.76 3.51 -8.54
CA CYS A 17 8.89 3.37 -9.45
C CYS A 17 8.37 2.96 -10.84
N ASN A 18 8.80 3.67 -11.87
CA ASN A 18 8.44 3.40 -13.28
C ASN A 18 9.67 3.02 -14.14
N CYS A 19 10.76 2.59 -13.50
CA CYS A 19 11.96 2.16 -14.22
C CYS A 19 11.68 0.90 -15.06
N PRO A 20 12.37 0.68 -16.19
CA PRO A 20 12.27 -0.56 -16.94
C PRO A 20 12.51 -1.78 -16.03
N GLY A 21 11.57 -2.73 -16.03
CA GLY A 21 11.63 -3.92 -15.17
C GLY A 21 11.15 -3.69 -13.73
N SER A 22 10.62 -2.50 -13.39
CA SER A 22 9.96 -2.29 -12.10
C SER A 22 8.75 -3.21 -11.98
N PRO A 23 8.51 -3.81 -10.80
CA PRO A 23 7.34 -4.65 -10.59
C PRO A 23 6.06 -3.83 -10.57
N ASP A 24 4.91 -4.47 -10.75
CA ASP A 24 3.60 -3.79 -10.73
C ASP A 24 3.35 -3.03 -9.42
N HIS A 25 2.49 -2.01 -9.48
CA HIS A 25 2.20 -1.12 -8.34
C HIS A 25 1.82 -1.86 -7.04
N HIS A 26 1.02 -2.93 -7.13
CA HIS A 26 0.63 -3.71 -5.96
C HIS A 26 1.81 -4.48 -5.35
N ILE A 27 2.75 -4.96 -6.17
CA ILE A 27 3.98 -5.61 -5.70
C ILE A 27 4.92 -4.59 -5.06
N GLN A 28 5.05 -3.38 -5.62
CA GLN A 28 5.83 -2.31 -5.00
C GLN A 28 5.28 -1.94 -3.61
N LEU A 29 3.95 -1.89 -3.46
CA LEU A 29 3.31 -1.65 -2.15
C LEU A 29 3.62 -2.77 -1.15
N LEU A 30 3.53 -4.04 -1.58
CA LEU A 30 3.85 -5.18 -0.72
C LEU A 30 5.30 -5.14 -0.26
N GLY A 31 6.23 -4.83 -1.17
CA GLY A 31 7.65 -4.61 -0.82
C GLY A 31 7.88 -3.46 0.15
N ALA A 32 6.97 -2.49 0.21
CA ALA A 32 6.98 -1.37 1.14
C ALA A 32 6.22 -1.63 2.46
N GLY A 33 5.76 -2.87 2.71
CA GLY A 33 5.02 -3.19 3.94
C GLY A 33 3.54 -2.80 3.91
N LEU A 34 3.00 -2.52 2.72
CA LEU A 34 1.63 -2.03 2.53
C LEU A 34 0.81 -3.03 1.71
N ILE A 35 -0.33 -3.42 2.24
CA ILE A 35 -1.26 -4.34 1.59
C ILE A 35 -2.39 -3.53 0.95
N PRO A 36 -2.53 -3.56 -0.39
CA PRO A 36 -3.60 -2.85 -1.05
C PRO A 36 -4.95 -3.52 -0.83
N ALA A 37 -5.99 -2.71 -0.66
CA ALA A 37 -7.38 -3.17 -0.63
C ALA A 37 -7.83 -3.73 -1.99
N SER A 38 -7.18 -3.31 -3.08
CA SER A 38 -7.40 -3.78 -4.44
C SER A 38 -6.09 -3.77 -5.22
N THR A 39 -5.79 -4.87 -5.92
CA THR A 39 -4.59 -4.99 -6.76
C THR A 39 -4.72 -4.25 -8.09
N ALA A 40 -5.93 -4.04 -8.60
CA ALA A 40 -6.18 -3.37 -9.87
C ALA A 40 -6.05 -1.84 -9.77
N CYS A 41 -6.69 -1.24 -8.76
CA CYS A 41 -6.71 0.21 -8.54
C CYS A 41 -6.53 0.52 -7.05
N PRO A 42 -5.31 0.41 -6.50
CA PRO A 42 -5.07 0.66 -5.09
C PRO A 42 -5.33 2.14 -4.78
N SER A 43 -6.45 2.41 -4.09
CA SER A 43 -6.79 3.73 -3.54
C SER A 43 -6.62 3.77 -2.02
N THR A 44 -6.69 2.60 -1.38
CA THR A 44 -6.51 2.35 0.05
C THR A 44 -5.53 1.21 0.27
N VAL A 45 -4.65 1.34 1.26
CA VAL A 45 -3.72 0.31 1.72
C VAL A 45 -3.75 0.18 3.24
N PHE A 46 -3.38 -1.00 3.73
CA PHE A 46 -3.26 -1.33 5.14
C PHE A 46 -1.82 -1.70 5.47
N THR A 47 -1.35 -1.34 6.65
CA THR A 47 -0.11 -1.95 7.18
C THR A 47 -0.38 -3.38 7.65
N PHE A 48 0.60 -4.28 7.59
CA PHE A 48 0.49 -5.64 8.13
C PHE A 48 -0.04 -5.67 9.58
N LYS A 49 0.39 -4.74 10.42
CA LYS A 49 -0.07 -4.63 11.81
C LYS A 49 -1.59 -4.48 11.95
N VAL A 50 -2.25 -3.84 10.99
CA VAL A 50 -3.73 -3.76 11.01
C VAL A 50 -4.35 -5.13 10.75
N LEU A 51 -3.73 -5.99 9.95
CA LEU A 51 -4.23 -7.35 9.72
C LEU A 51 -3.89 -8.32 10.86
N ASP A 52 -2.89 -8.00 11.70
CA ASP A 52 -2.60 -8.82 12.88
C ASP A 52 -3.60 -8.55 14.02
N ASP A 53 -4.17 -7.35 14.05
CA ASP A 53 -5.11 -6.91 15.10
C ASP A 53 -6.58 -7.32 14.82
N PHE A 54 -6.91 -7.81 13.60
CA PHE A 54 -8.27 -8.16 13.16
C PHE A 54 -8.33 -9.49 12.38
#